data_AF-A0A453N0L9-F1
#
_entry.id   AF-A0A453N0L9-F1
#
_cell.length_a   1.000
_cell.length_b   1.000
_cell.length_c   1.000
_cell.angle_alpha   90.00
_cell.angle_beta   90.00
_cell.angle_gamma   90.00
#
_symmetry.space_group_name_H-M   'P 1'
#
loop_
_entity.id
_entity.type
_entity.pdbx_description
1 polymer ?
#
loop_
_entity_poly.entity_id
_entity_poly.type
_entity_poly.pdbx_seq_one_letter_code
_entity_poly.pdbx_strand_id
1 'polypeptide(L)'
;RSLRDIAALYDCDPSLEKVEEFRRAQGLSSITSKCFQAANISALVVDDVSTLDKTLELESHKAFAPKVYRVVGIETLAETIINEVATVDLD
;
A
#
# COMPACT_ATOMS: atom_id res chain seq x y z
N ARG A 1 -0.13 10.01 -13.56
CA ARG A 1 0.45 11.38 -13.50
C ARG A 1 1.62 11.43 -14.48
N SER A 2 1.73 12.49 -15.27
CA SER A 2 2.91 12.73 -16.13
C SER A 2 4.14 13.08 -15.27
N LEU A 3 5.34 13.05 -15.87
CA LEU A 3 6.57 13.49 -15.20
C LEU A 3 6.44 14.92 -14.66
N ARG A 4 5.81 15.82 -15.42
CA ARG A 4 5.56 17.21 -15.02
C ARG A 4 4.64 17.30 -13.81
N ASP A 5 3.58 16.49 -13.76
CA ASP A 5 2.64 16.50 -12.62
C ASP A 5 3.31 15.99 -11.33
N ILE A 6 4.21 15.02 -11.45
CA ILE A 6 4.97 14.49 -10.31
C ILE A 6 6.01 15.51 -9.85
N ALA A 7 6.74 16.12 -10.78
CA ALA A 7 7.72 17.15 -10.48
C ALA A 7 7.07 18.38 -9.81
N ALA A 8 5.92 18.83 -10.31
CA ALA A 8 5.13 19.88 -9.67
C ALA A 8 4.62 19.48 -8.29
N LEU A 9 4.17 18.22 -8.11
CA LEU A 9 3.78 17.71 -6.80
C LEU A 9 4.97 17.65 -5.82
N TYR A 10 6.16 17.33 -6.31
CA TYR A 10 7.36 17.21 -5.50
C TYR A 10 8.09 18.54 -5.30
N ASP A 11 7.71 19.58 -6.06
CA ASP A 11 8.40 20.88 -6.10
C ASP A 11 9.86 20.72 -6.56
N CYS A 12 10.05 20.02 -7.68
CA CYS A 12 11.35 19.82 -8.31
C CYS A 12 11.28 19.95 -9.84
N ASP A 13 12.44 19.96 -10.52
CA ASP A 13 12.48 20.05 -11.97
C ASP A 13 11.84 18.82 -12.64
N PRO A 14 11.20 18.97 -13.81
CA PRO A 14 10.55 17.89 -14.54
C PRO A 14 11.55 16.97 -15.27
N SER A 15 12.49 16.39 -14.53
CA SER A 15 13.43 15.37 -14.98
C SER A 15 13.30 14.10 -14.13
N LEU A 16 13.66 12.94 -14.72
CA LEU A 16 13.63 11.67 -13.99
C LEU A 16 14.62 11.68 -12.81
N GLU A 17 15.79 12.27 -13.01
CA GLU A 17 16.84 12.43 -12.00
C GLU A 17 16.33 13.20 -10.77
N LYS A 18 15.71 14.37 -10.96
CA LYS A 18 15.22 15.19 -9.84
C LYS A 18 14.05 14.56 -9.11
N VAL A 19 13.17 13.86 -9.82
CA VAL A 19 12.09 13.09 -9.21
C VAL A 19 12.66 11.93 -8.38
N GLU A 20 13.69 11.24 -8.87
CA GLU A 20 14.33 10.14 -8.14
C GLU A 20 15.10 10.62 -6.91
N GLU A 21 15.89 11.69 -7.03
CA GLU A 21 16.59 12.33 -5.91
C GLU A 21 15.61 12.70 -4.79
N PHE A 22 14.50 13.34 -5.13
CA PHE A 22 13.46 13.69 -4.17
C PHE A 22 12.88 12.46 -3.48
N ARG A 23 12.58 11.40 -4.25
CA ARG A 23 12.04 10.14 -3.68
C ARG A 23 13.03 9.47 -2.73
N ARG A 24 14.31 9.45 -3.07
CA ARG A 24 15.36 8.88 -2.21
C ARG A 24 15.52 9.68 -0.92
N ALA A 25 15.45 11.01 -1.00
CA ALA A 25 15.60 11.89 0.16
C ALA A 25 14.40 11.85 1.12
N GLN A 26 13.18 11.75 0.61
CA GLN A 26 11.96 11.78 1.44
C GLN A 26 11.56 10.42 2.03
N GLY A 27 11.90 9.33 1.33
CA GLY A 27 11.51 7.98 1.73
C GLY A 27 10.04 7.66 1.43
N LEU A 28 9.73 6.36 1.41
CA LEU A 28 8.48 5.81 0.88
C LEU A 28 7.23 6.36 1.58
N SER A 29 7.20 6.40 2.92
CA SER A 29 6.02 6.83 3.68
C SER A 29 5.63 8.28 3.39
N SER A 30 6.61 9.21 3.40
CA SER A 30 6.38 10.62 3.10
C SER A 30 5.83 10.82 1.69
N ILE A 31 6.42 10.12 0.70
CA ILE A 31 5.97 10.18 -0.69
C ILE A 31 4.55 9.63 -0.85
N THR A 32 4.25 8.50 -0.21
CA THR A 32 2.91 7.89 -0.24
C THR A 32 1.88 8.87 0.32
N SER A 33 2.15 9.47 1.48
CA SER A 33 1.25 10.46 2.10
C SER A 33 1.01 11.67 1.17
N LYS A 34 2.09 12.24 0.59
CA LYS A 34 1.99 13.37 -0.35
C LYS A 34 1.16 13.02 -1.59
N CYS A 35 1.39 11.84 -2.16
CA CYS A 35 0.64 11.36 -3.32
C CYS A 35 -0.84 11.11 -3.01
N PHE A 36 -1.15 10.49 -1.86
CA PHE A 36 -2.51 10.17 -1.45
C PHE A 36 -3.32 11.43 -1.15
N GLN A 37 -2.71 12.38 -0.44
CA GLN A 37 -3.31 13.70 -0.18
C GLN A 37 -3.61 14.44 -1.49
N ALA A 38 -2.64 14.49 -2.41
CA ALA A 38 -2.81 15.15 -3.70
C ALA A 38 -3.81 14.45 -4.64
N ALA A 39 -4.12 13.18 -4.39
CA ALA A 39 -5.16 12.42 -5.09
C ALA A 39 -6.54 12.54 -4.42
N ASN A 40 -6.64 13.24 -3.27
CA ASN A 40 -7.86 13.40 -2.49
C ASN A 40 -8.53 12.05 -2.15
N ILE A 41 -7.73 11.07 -1.75
CA ILE A 41 -8.22 9.74 -1.39
C ILE A 41 -8.95 9.82 -0.04
N SER A 42 -10.24 9.49 -0.04
CA SER A 42 -11.10 9.53 1.15
C SER A 42 -11.12 8.22 1.93
N ALA A 43 -10.73 7.11 1.29
CA ALA A 43 -10.63 5.81 1.92
C ALA A 43 -9.63 4.92 1.18
N LEU A 44 -8.91 4.09 1.92
CA LEU A 44 -8.09 3.01 1.40
C LEU A 44 -8.76 1.68 1.73
N VAL A 45 -8.84 0.80 0.75
CA VAL A 45 -9.31 -0.58 0.92
C VAL A 45 -8.12 -1.48 0.60
N VAL A 46 -7.68 -2.27 1.58
CA VAL A 46 -6.54 -3.17 1.45
C VAL A 46 -7.05 -4.59 1.43
N ASP A 47 -6.70 -5.33 0.38
CA ASP A 47 -6.92 -6.77 0.32
C ASP A 47 -5.91 -7.45 1.24
N ASP A 48 -6.39 -8.18 2.24
CA ASP A 48 -5.57 -8.92 3.17
C ASP A 48 -5.24 -10.28 2.57
N VAL A 49 -4.20 -10.29 1.74
CA VAL A 49 -3.62 -11.53 1.24
C VAL A 49 -2.95 -12.21 2.42
N SER A 50 -3.51 -13.31 2.91
CA SER A 50 -3.15 -14.05 4.13
C SER A 50 -1.66 -14.44 4.28
N THR A 51 -0.81 -14.15 3.30
CA THR A 51 0.64 -14.27 3.35
C THR A 51 1.29 -12.96 3.83
N LEU A 52 1.03 -12.58 5.08
CA LEU A 52 1.26 -11.21 5.55
C LEU A 52 2.35 -11.07 6.62
N ASP A 53 3.47 -11.76 6.49
CA ASP A 53 4.69 -11.43 7.27
C ASP A 53 5.40 -10.18 6.69
N LYS A 54 4.86 -9.56 5.63
CA LYS A 54 5.50 -8.47 4.86
C LYS A 54 4.61 -7.26 4.56
N THR A 55 3.31 -7.30 4.86
CA THR A 55 2.47 -6.12 4.68
C THR A 55 2.39 -5.39 6.01
N LEU A 56 2.52 -4.07 5.94
CA LEU A 56 2.34 -3.20 7.10
C LEU A 56 1.01 -3.53 7.79
N GLU A 57 1.01 -3.50 9.12
CA GLU A 57 -0.23 -3.62 9.89
C GLU A 57 -1.28 -2.64 9.35
N LEU A 58 -2.55 -3.07 9.30
CA LEU A 58 -3.66 -2.27 8.77
C LEU A 58 -3.68 -0.84 9.35
N GLU A 59 -3.32 -0.70 10.62
CA GLU A 59 -3.25 0.57 11.34
C GLU A 59 -2.19 1.52 10.78
N SER A 60 -1.07 1.01 10.29
CA SER A 60 0.00 1.82 9.68
C SER A 60 -0.48 2.55 8.42
N HIS A 61 -1.50 2.01 7.73
CA HIS A 61 -2.07 2.65 6.55
C HIS A 61 -2.92 3.89 6.86
N LYS A 62 -3.33 4.11 8.12
CA LYS A 62 -4.07 5.32 8.53
C LYS A 62 -3.25 6.61 8.37
N ALA A 63 -1.93 6.50 8.23
CA ALA A 63 -1.06 7.62 7.89
C ALA A 63 -1.31 8.18 6.48
N PHE A 64 -1.99 7.44 5.60
CA PHE A 64 -2.14 7.79 4.18
C PHE A 64 -3.57 8.15 3.77
N ALA A 65 -4.58 7.65 4.48
CA ALA A 65 -5.99 7.93 4.21
C ALA A 65 -6.79 8.03 5.52
N PRO A 66 -7.84 8.88 5.58
CA PRO A 66 -8.60 9.08 6.81
C PRO A 66 -9.45 7.87 7.20
N LYS A 67 -9.73 6.97 6.25
CA LYS A 67 -10.46 5.72 6.46
C LYS A 67 -9.67 4.60 5.81
N VAL A 68 -9.48 3.51 6.55
CA VAL A 68 -8.81 2.30 6.05
C VAL A 68 -9.71 1.11 6.34
N TYR A 69 -9.97 0.32 5.32
CA TYR A 69 -10.80 -0.88 5.39
C TYR A 69 -10.00 -2.08 4.94
N ARG A 70 -10.27 -3.21 5.58
CA ARG A 70 -9.77 -4.52 5.19
C ARG A 70 -10.82 -5.21 4.31
N VAL A 71 -10.39 -5.80 3.22
CA VAL A 71 -11.14 -6.78 2.44
C VAL A 71 -10.43 -8.12 2.57
N VAL A 72 -11.21 -9.20 2.64
CA VAL A 72 -10.70 -10.57 2.72
C VAL A 72 -11.12 -11.29 1.46
N GLY A 73 -10.14 -11.75 0.67
CA GLY A 73 -10.38 -12.68 -0.43
C GLY A 73 -10.95 -14.00 0.10
N ILE A 74 -12.18 -14.33 -0.29
CA ILE A 74 -12.89 -15.52 0.20
C ILE A 74 -12.17 -16.79 -0.26
N GLU A 75 -11.63 -16.77 -1.48
CA GLU A 75 -10.88 -17.86 -2.09
C GLU A 75 -9.62 -18.18 -1.29
N THR A 76 -8.84 -17.14 -0.94
CA THR A 76 -7.62 -17.28 -0.14
C THR A 76 -7.94 -17.78 1.27
N LEU A 77 -8.99 -17.26 1.90
CA LEU A 77 -9.44 -17.74 3.21
C LEU A 77 -9.88 -19.22 3.15
N ALA A 78 -10.64 -19.58 2.12
CA ALA A 78 -11.08 -20.97 1.92
C ALA A 78 -9.88 -21.90 1.72
N GLU A 79 -8.89 -21.50 0.90
CA GLU A 79 -7.65 -22.25 0.70
C GLU A 79 -6.86 -22.41 2.01
N THR A 80 -6.72 -21.35 2.80
CA THR A 80 -6.06 -21.44 4.13
C THR A 80 -6.77 -22.45 5.03
N ILE A 81 -8.10 -22.38 5.14
CA ILE A 81 -8.88 -23.32 5.98
C ILE A 81 -8.74 -24.77 5.48
N ILE A 82 -8.83 -24.98 4.16
CA ILE A 82 -8.68 -26.32 3.58
C ILE A 82 -7.30 -26.89 3.88
N ASN A 83 -6.24 -26.09 3.74
CA ASN A 83 -4.88 -26.54 4.01
C ASN A 83 -4.65 -26.84 5.50
N GLU A 84 -5.17 -26.02 6.42
CA GLU A 84 -5.09 -26.27 7.86
C GLU A 84 -5.81 -27.57 8.24
N VAL A 85 -7.04 -27.78 7.76
CA VAL A 85 -7.81 -29.00 8.05
C VAL A 85 -7.17 -30.24 7.43
N ALA A 86 -6.70 -30.16 6.17
CA ALA A 86 -6.05 -31.28 5.49
C ALA A 86 -4.75 -31.73 6.18
N THR A 87 -4.09 -30.86 6.95
CA THR A 87 -2.90 -31.23 7.72
C THR A 87 -3.20 -31.94 9.06
N VAL A 88 -4.44 -31.89 9.55
CA VAL A 88 -4.85 -32.54 10.82
C VAL A 88 -5.22 -34.02 10.61
N ASP A 89 -5.60 -34.43 9.40
CA ASP A 89 -5.98 -35.81 9.10
C ASP A 89 -4.79 -36.76 8.81
N LEU A 90 -3.54 -36.33 9.07
CA LEU A 90 -2.31 -37.10 8.82
C LEU A 90 -1.53 -37.53 10.08
N ASP A 91 -2.07 -37.29 11.28
CA ASP A 91 -1.49 -37.75 12.57
C ASP A 91 -2.35 -38.83 13.27
#